data_AF-A0A2V7MD10-F1
#
_entry.id   AF-A0A2V7MD10-F1
#
_cell.length_a   1.000
_cell.length_b   1.000
_cell.length_c   1.000
_cell.angle_alpha   90.00
_cell.angle_beta   90.00
_cell.angle_gamma   90.00
#
_symmetry.space_group_name_H-M   'P 1'
#
loop_
_entity.id
_entity.type
_entity.pdbx_description
1 polymer ?
#
loop_
_entity_poly.entity_id
_entity_poly.type
_entity_poly.pdbx_seq_one_letter_code
_entity_poly.pdbx_strand_id
1 'polypeptide(L)'
;MVCPRCGNANPEVAQFCGKCGTALSSRPQPADPPVPKSGVSSEMKVGMIIASIVIPVVGVIMGIVYMNSPDPDRKAAGRTWLLIGVVAFVIYCILSGALNNLMQGNT
;
A
#
# COMPACT_ATOMS: atom_id res chain seq x y z
N MET A 1 42.64 -17.67 4.77
CA MET A 1 43.24 -16.65 3.90
C MET A 1 43.63 -15.40 4.68
N VAL A 2 44.65 -14.67 4.24
CA VAL A 2 45.10 -13.42 4.88
C VAL A 2 44.34 -12.23 4.26
N CYS A 3 43.84 -11.33 5.10
CA CYS A 3 43.13 -10.14 4.63
C CYS A 3 44.08 -9.19 3.88
N PRO A 4 43.79 -8.79 2.63
CA PRO A 4 44.67 -7.90 1.87
C PRO A 4 44.69 -6.47 2.41
N ARG A 5 43.69 -6.08 3.22
CA ARG A 5 43.60 -4.71 3.76
C ARG A 5 44.33 -4.54 5.09
N CYS A 6 44.28 -5.52 5.98
CA CYS A 6 44.81 -5.37 7.35
C CYS A 6 45.76 -6.50 7.78
N GLY A 7 46.05 -7.47 6.90
CA GLY A 7 46.98 -8.57 7.18
C GLY A 7 46.46 -9.63 8.15
N ASN A 8 45.20 -9.54 8.62
CA ASN A 8 44.67 -10.51 9.57
C ASN A 8 44.47 -11.90 8.94
N ALA A 9 44.88 -12.96 9.63
CA ALA A 9 44.56 -14.32 9.23
C ALA A 9 43.07 -14.61 9.50
N ASN A 10 42.33 -15.00 8.46
CA ASN A 10 40.93 -15.40 8.54
C ASN A 10 40.77 -16.84 8.02
N PRO A 11 39.73 -17.58 8.45
CA PRO A 11 39.44 -18.89 7.87
C PRO A 11 39.13 -18.77 6.37
N GLU A 12 39.38 -19.83 5.60
CA GLU A 12 39.19 -19.85 4.14
C GLU A 12 37.75 -19.62 3.69
N VAL A 13 36.78 -19.95 4.54
CA VAL A 13 35.34 -19.73 4.30
C VAL A 13 34.85 -18.33 4.67
N ALA A 14 35.69 -17.49 5.29
CA ALA A 14 35.29 -16.17 5.78
C ALA A 14 34.87 -15.25 4.62
N GLN A 15 33.63 -14.79 4.62
CA GLN A 15 33.14 -13.81 3.63
C GLN A 15 33.68 -12.40 3.92
N PHE A 16 33.91 -12.08 5.20
CA PHE A 16 34.42 -10.78 5.66
C PHE A 16 35.56 -10.97 6.68
N CYS A 17 36.44 -9.98 6.77
CA CYS A 17 37.53 -9.96 7.73
C CYS A 17 37.01 -9.68 9.14
N GLY A 18 37.26 -10.59 10.09
CA GLY A 18 36.81 -10.42 11.48
C GLY A 18 37.45 -9.23 12.22
N LYS A 19 38.56 -8.70 11.70
CA LYS A 19 39.26 -7.53 12.27
C LYS A 19 38.86 -6.17 11.69
N CYS A 20 38.69 -6.06 10.36
CA CYS A 20 38.47 -4.76 9.68
C CYS A 20 37.20 -4.69 8.83
N GLY A 21 36.40 -5.76 8.78
CA GLY A 21 35.13 -5.82 8.06
C GLY A 21 35.23 -5.93 6.53
N THR A 22 36.44 -5.90 5.95
CA THR A 22 36.60 -5.99 4.49
C THR A 22 36.19 -7.35 3.96
N ALA A 23 35.40 -7.37 2.89
CA ALA A 23 35.01 -8.57 2.17
C ALA A 23 36.26 -9.30 1.64
N LEU A 24 36.36 -10.59 1.93
CA LEU A 24 37.50 -11.43 1.56
C LEU A 24 37.16 -12.42 0.45
N SER A 25 35.88 -12.66 0.21
CA SER A 25 35.40 -13.52 -0.86
C SER A 25 34.62 -12.70 -1.87
N SER A 26 35.13 -12.63 -3.11
CA SER A 26 34.33 -12.27 -4.28
C SER A 26 33.69 -13.55 -4.81
N ARG A 27 32.84 -14.20 -4.03
CA ARG A 27 31.92 -15.16 -4.64
C ARG A 27 31.06 -14.33 -5.58
N PRO A 28 30.94 -14.65 -6.89
CA PRO A 28 29.91 -14.04 -7.70
C PRO A 28 28.61 -14.26 -6.94
N GLN A 29 28.02 -13.18 -6.47
CA GLN A 29 26.69 -13.23 -5.92
C GLN A 29 25.86 -13.91 -7.01
N PRO A 30 25.25 -15.08 -6.75
CA PRO A 30 24.26 -15.61 -7.68
C PRO A 30 23.33 -14.45 -7.92
N ALA A 31 23.24 -13.99 -9.18
CA ALA A 31 22.39 -12.87 -9.52
C ALA A 31 21.04 -13.16 -8.88
N ASP A 32 20.66 -12.34 -7.90
CA ASP A 32 19.41 -12.53 -7.19
C ASP A 32 18.33 -12.67 -8.28
N PRO A 33 17.52 -13.76 -8.26
CA PRO A 33 16.42 -13.88 -9.22
C PRO A 33 15.64 -12.56 -9.15
N PRO A 34 15.23 -11.99 -10.29
CA PRO A 34 14.69 -10.65 -10.35
C PRO A 34 13.55 -10.55 -9.34
N VAL A 35 13.83 -9.88 -8.23
CA VAL A 35 12.85 -9.69 -7.16
C VAL A 35 11.72 -8.92 -7.83
N PRO A 36 10.52 -9.51 -7.98
CA PRO A 36 9.41 -8.79 -8.57
C PRO A 36 9.19 -7.58 -7.67
N LYS A 37 9.42 -6.38 -8.22
CA LYS A 37 9.16 -5.12 -7.52
C LYS A 37 7.67 -5.12 -7.21
N SER A 38 7.32 -5.51 -5.97
CA SER A 38 5.97 -5.44 -5.44
C SER A 38 5.64 -3.99 -5.10
N GLY A 39 5.69 -3.13 -6.12
CA GLY A 39 5.02 -1.85 -6.11
C GLY A 39 3.68 -2.08 -6.79
N VAL A 40 2.58 -1.84 -6.07
CA VAL A 40 1.23 -1.82 -6.64
C VAL A 40 1.30 -1.06 -7.96
N SER A 41 1.10 -1.76 -9.08
CA SER A 41 1.17 -1.13 -10.39
C SER A 41 0.11 -0.02 -10.42
N SER A 42 0.46 1.12 -11.01
CA SER A 42 -0.45 2.27 -11.16
C SER A 42 -1.82 1.86 -11.72
N GLU A 43 -1.85 0.76 -12.48
CA GLU A 43 -3.03 0.13 -13.06
C GLU A 43 -4.02 -0.40 -12.01
N MET A 44 -3.56 -0.99 -10.90
CA MET A 44 -4.44 -1.44 -9.82
C MET A 44 -4.93 -0.26 -8.96
N LYS A 45 -4.15 0.84 -8.92
CA LYS A 45 -4.55 2.07 -8.22
C LYS A 45 -5.70 2.78 -8.94
N VAL A 46 -5.69 2.81 -10.28
CA VAL A 46 -6.79 3.33 -11.09
C VAL A 46 -8.07 2.52 -10.89
N GLY A 47 -7.98 1.18 -10.86
CA GLY A 47 -9.12 0.32 -10.59
C GLY A 47 -9.76 0.60 -9.22
N MET A 48 -8.93 0.82 -8.18
CA MET A 48 -9.40 1.17 -6.84
C MET A 48 -10.10 2.54 -6.79
N ILE A 49 -9.60 3.53 -7.54
CA ILE A 49 -10.22 4.86 -7.63
C ILE A 49 -11.57 4.80 -8.36
N ILE A 50 -11.65 4.08 -9.49
CA ILE A 50 -12.91 3.93 -10.25
C ILE A 50 -13.96 3.23 -9.38
N ALA A 51 -13.59 2.13 -8.71
CA ALA A 51 -14.49 1.43 -7.78
C ALA A 51 -14.98 2.36 -6.65
N SER A 52 -14.09 3.19 -6.11
CA SER A 52 -14.42 4.18 -5.08
C SER A 52 -15.37 5.28 -5.55
N ILE A 53 -15.46 5.58 -6.85
CA ILE A 53 -16.38 6.58 -7.40
C ILE A 53 -17.73 5.94 -7.76
N VAL A 54 -17.73 4.69 -8.22
CA VAL A 54 -18.97 3.98 -8.60
C VAL A 54 -19.85 3.70 -7.38
N ILE A 55 -19.27 3.27 -6.25
CA ILE A 55 -20.01 2.98 -5.01
C ILE A 55 -20.84 4.18 -4.49
N PRO A 56 -20.28 5.39 -4.31
CA PRO A 56 -21.04 6.56 -3.86
C PRO A 56 -22.06 7.03 -4.90
N VAL A 57 -21.76 6.94 -6.21
CA VAL A 57 -22.72 7.29 -7.27
C VAL A 57 -23.96 6.40 -7.19
N VAL A 58 -23.78 5.08 -7.03
CA VAL A 58 -24.90 4.14 -6.87
C VAL A 58 -25.69 4.42 -5.59
N GLY A 59 -25.01 4.70 -4.46
CA GLY A 59 -25.67 5.03 -3.20
C GLY A 59 -26.51 6.31 -3.27
N VAL A 60 -26.01 7.35 -3.95
CA VAL A 60 -26.75 8.60 -4.17
C VAL A 60 -27.95 8.38 -5.08
N ILE A 61 -27.80 7.63 -6.18
CA ILE A 61 -28.91 7.33 -7.10
C ILE A 61 -30.01 6.54 -6.37
N MET A 62 -29.65 5.47 -5.65
CA MET A 62 -30.61 4.66 -4.90
C MET A 62 -31.30 5.47 -3.79
N GLY A 63 -30.57 6.34 -3.09
CA GLY A 63 -31.13 7.23 -2.07
C GLY A 63 -32.12 8.24 -2.65
N ILE A 64 -31.83 8.83 -3.81
CA ILE A 64 -32.72 9.77 -4.51
C ILE A 64 -33.99 9.04 -4.98
N VAL A 65 -33.87 7.86 -5.58
CA VAL A 65 -35.01 7.04 -6.03
C VAL A 65 -35.93 6.67 -4.86
N TYR A 66 -35.35 6.23 -3.73
CA TYR A 66 -36.14 5.89 -2.54
C TYR A 66 -36.79 7.12 -1.89
N MET A 67 -36.15 8.30 -1.89
CA MET A 67 -36.76 9.53 -1.37
C MET A 67 -37.94 10.04 -2.22
N ASN A 68 -37.98 9.69 -3.51
CA ASN A 68 -39.06 10.07 -4.41
C ASN A 68 -40.25 9.09 -4.38
N SER A 69 -40.19 8.04 -3.57
CA SER A 69 -41.30 7.10 -3.37
C SER A 69 -42.37 7.74 -2.46
N PRO A 70 -43.69 7.58 -2.71
CA PRO A 70 -44.77 8.19 -1.93
C PRO A 70 -44.92 7.62 -0.49
N ASP A 71 -44.09 6.64 -0.14
CA ASP A 71 -44.18 5.84 1.07
C ASP A 71 -43.17 6.32 2.13
N PRO A 72 -43.62 6.75 3.32
CA PRO A 72 -42.76 7.40 4.32
C PRO A 72 -41.68 6.46 4.90
N ASP A 73 -41.95 5.16 4.99
CA ASP A 73 -40.99 4.17 5.50
C ASP A 73 -39.82 3.95 4.52
N ARG A 74 -40.10 3.97 3.22
CA ARG A 74 -39.06 3.93 2.17
C ARG A 74 -38.20 5.19 2.19
N LYS A 75 -38.75 6.36 2.50
CA LYS A 75 -37.94 7.60 2.65
C LYS A 75 -36.97 7.52 3.84
N ALA A 76 -37.38 6.93 4.96
CA ALA A 76 -36.53 6.75 6.13
C ALA A 76 -35.35 5.78 5.84
N ALA A 77 -35.63 4.67 5.15
CA ALA A 77 -34.61 3.74 4.68
C ALA A 77 -33.64 4.39 3.69
N GLY A 78 -34.17 5.14 2.70
CA GLY A 78 -33.36 5.85 1.70
C GLY A 78 -32.45 6.90 2.31
N ARG A 79 -32.94 7.66 3.30
CA ARG A 79 -32.15 8.68 4.01
C ARG A 79 -31.07 8.04 4.89
N THR A 80 -31.36 6.92 5.54
CA THR A 80 -30.38 6.15 6.31
C THR A 80 -29.28 5.60 5.41
N TRP A 81 -29.64 5.00 4.27
CA TRP A 81 -28.66 4.47 3.30
C TRP A 81 -27.82 5.57 2.64
N LEU A 82 -28.43 6.70 2.30
CA LEU A 82 -27.69 7.85 1.75
C LEU A 82 -26.70 8.42 2.79
N LEU A 83 -27.12 8.53 4.05
CA LEU A 83 -26.25 8.97 5.13
C LEU A 83 -25.08 8.00 5.36
N ILE A 84 -25.36 6.69 5.42
CA ILE A 84 -24.33 5.65 5.58
C ILE A 84 -23.34 5.71 4.42
N GLY A 85 -23.81 5.85 3.18
CA GLY A 85 -22.96 5.97 1.99
C GLY A 85 -22.06 7.21 2.04
N VAL A 86 -22.60 8.37 2.42
CA VAL A 86 -21.84 9.61 2.56
C VAL A 86 -20.80 9.51 3.69
N VAL A 87 -21.18 8.97 4.86
CA VAL A 87 -20.27 8.81 6.01
C VAL A 87 -19.14 7.84 5.67
N ALA A 88 -19.43 6.69 5.06
CA ALA A 88 -18.43 5.73 4.64
C ALA A 88 -17.44 6.34 3.61
N PHE A 89 -17.95 7.15 2.67
CA PHE A 89 -17.11 7.86 1.69
C PHE A 89 -16.18 8.89 2.36
N VAL A 90 -16.71 9.70 3.28
CA VAL A 90 -15.91 10.68 4.04
C VAL A 90 -14.83 9.98 4.86
N ILE A 91 -15.17 8.88 5.55
CA ILE A 91 -14.20 8.07 6.30
C ILE A 91 -13.10 7.53 5.38
N TYR A 92 -13.45 6.98 4.22
CA TYR A 92 -12.48 6.48 3.24
C TYR A 92 -11.53 7.58 2.74
N CYS A 93 -12.04 8.79 2.46
CA CYS A 93 -11.25 9.95 2.08
C CYS A 93 -10.28 10.39 3.19
N ILE A 94 -10.73 10.40 4.45
CA ILE A 94 -9.89 10.73 5.61
C ILE A 94 -8.80 9.67 5.81
N LEU A 95 -9.15 8.38 5.76
CA LEU A 95 -8.20 7.28 5.95
C LEU A 95 -7.14 7.24 4.85
N SER A 96 -7.54 7.43 3.59
CA SER A 96 -6.60 7.51 2.46
C SER A 96 -5.70 8.75 2.55
N GLY A 97 -6.25 9.91 2.91
CA GLY A 97 -5.47 11.13 3.14
C GLY A 97 -4.48 10.99 4.30
N ALA A 98 -4.91 10.41 5.43
CA ALA A 98 -4.06 10.15 6.58
C ALA A 98 -2.94 9.16 6.23
N LEU A 99 -3.26 8.07 5.52
CA LEU A 99 -2.28 7.10 5.06
C LEU A 99 -1.25 7.74 4.11
N ASN A 100 -1.67 8.58 3.17
CA ASN A 100 -0.77 9.30 2.26
C ASN A 100 0.15 10.28 3.00
N ASN A 101 -0.33 10.92 4.07
CA ASN A 101 0.50 11.80 4.91
C ASN A 101 1.53 10.98 5.72
N LEU A 102 1.11 9.86 6.30
CA LEU A 102 2.01 8.97 7.05
C LEU A 102 3.13 8.39 6.17
N MET A 103 2.83 8.07 4.91
CA MET A 103 3.81 7.56 3.95
C MET A 103 4.83 8.62 3.50
N GLN A 104 4.47 9.91 3.51
CA GLN A 104 5.36 11.01 3.14
C GLN A 104 6.15 11.59 4.32
N GLY A 105 5.64 11.45 5.55
CA GLY A 105 6.30 11.95 6.77
C GLY A 105 7.40 11.06 7.34
N ASN A 106 7.73 9.94 6.68
CA ASN A 106 8.76 8.99 7.13
C ASN A 106 10.03 9.02 6.24
N THR A 107 10.22 10.08 5.47
CA THR A 107 11.45 10.40 4.70
C THR A 107 11.92 11.79 5.06
#